data_AF-A0A7J2WGJ2-F1
#
_entry.id   AF-A0A7J2WGJ2-F1
#
_cell.length_a   1.000
_cell.length_b   1.000
_cell.length_c   1.000
_cell.angle_alpha   90.00
_cell.angle_beta   90.00
_cell.angle_gamma   90.00
#
_symmetry.space_group_name_H-M   'P 1'
#
loop_
_entity.id
_entity.type
_entity.pdbx_description
1 polymer ?
#
loop_
_entity_poly.entity_id
_entity_poly.type
_entity_poly.pdbx_seq_one_letter_code
_entity_poly.pdbx_strand_id
1 'polypeptide(L)'
;MIALGTHRYMTDDEILRCFGEEVVRRVKVVNHEWMDKDKLVYVGTTKSGTPVYVNKLVYEADFVIGVGSIIPHLFAGYGGGAKIIQPGVCSEETTAYTHLLAALEDPLKLLGDPENVVRKEMEEVADVVGLDFIVNVVFNGRGEVVKVVAGDMRKAFREGG
;
A
#
# COMPACT_ATOMS: atom_id res chain seq x y z
N MET A 1 1.29 8.30 7.93
CA MET A 1 2.25 7.18 8.12
C MET A 1 2.97 6.92 6.81
N ILE A 2 4.25 6.56 6.86
CA ILE A 2 5.03 6.15 5.68
C ILE A 2 4.82 4.65 5.47
N ALA A 3 4.27 4.29 4.31
CA ALA A 3 3.96 2.91 3.96
C ALA A 3 5.21 2.18 3.40
N LEU A 4 6.06 1.67 4.30
CA LEU A 4 7.34 1.05 3.95
C LEU A 4 7.22 -0.40 3.44
N GLY A 5 6.10 -1.07 3.73
CA GLY A 5 6.06 -2.53 3.73
C GLY A 5 7.17 -3.09 4.61
N THR A 6 7.97 -4.01 4.07
CA THR A 6 9.10 -4.64 4.77
C THR A 6 10.45 -3.96 4.50
N HIS A 7 10.46 -2.71 4.01
CA HIS A 7 11.70 -1.98 3.80
C HIS A 7 12.29 -1.43 5.11
N ARG A 8 13.57 -1.02 5.08
CA ARG A 8 14.17 -0.31 6.22
C ARG A 8 13.44 1.00 6.51
N TYR A 9 13.56 1.48 7.74
CA TYR A 9 13.04 2.78 8.13
C TYR A 9 13.74 3.91 7.39
N MET A 10 12.99 4.96 7.07
CA MET A 10 13.54 6.21 6.59
C MET A 10 14.19 6.95 7.76
N THR A 11 15.35 7.57 7.51
CA THR A 11 15.98 8.48 8.46
C THR A 11 15.25 9.83 8.49
N ASP A 12 15.49 10.64 9.53
CA ASP A 12 14.90 11.97 9.64
C ASP A 12 15.26 12.87 8.44
N ASP A 13 16.49 12.77 7.92
CA ASP A 13 16.93 13.50 6.73
C ASP A 13 16.18 13.06 5.46
N GLU A 14 15.92 11.76 5.31
CA GLU A 14 15.15 11.23 4.18
C GLU A 14 13.68 11.65 4.25
N ILE A 15 13.11 11.65 5.46
CA ILE A 15 11.76 12.14 5.72
C ILE A 15 11.68 13.64 5.39
N LEU A 16 12.62 14.43 5.88
CA LEU A 16 12.68 15.86 5.61
C LEU A 16 12.83 16.16 4.12
N ARG A 17 13.67 15.41 3.40
CA ARG A 17 13.85 15.55 1.95
C ARG A 17 12.61 15.14 1.16
N CYS A 18 11.88 14.13 1.61
CA CYS A 18 10.70 13.59 0.91
C CYS A 18 9.47 14.49 1.09
N PHE A 19 9.21 14.94 2.33
CA PHE A 19 7.99 15.67 2.67
C PHE A 19 8.18 17.19 2.80
N GLY A 20 9.42 17.65 2.99
CA GLY A 20 9.75 19.06 3.21
C GLY A 20 9.53 19.51 4.66
N GLU A 21 10.27 20.56 5.06
CA GLU A 21 10.25 21.09 6.43
C GLU A 21 8.84 21.56 6.85
N GLU A 22 8.11 22.18 5.93
CA GLU A 22 6.77 22.73 6.16
C GLU A 22 5.76 21.63 6.54
N VAL A 23 5.86 20.45 5.93
CA VAL A 23 4.99 19.31 6.23
C VAL A 23 5.42 18.65 7.54
N VAL A 24 6.72 18.34 7.69
CA VAL A 24 7.24 17.63 8.88
C VAL A 24 7.00 18.41 10.17
N ARG A 25 7.00 19.75 10.11
CA ARG A 25 6.70 20.60 11.27
C ARG A 25 5.22 20.64 11.65
N ARG A 26 4.31 20.42 10.69
CA ARG A 26 2.86 20.55 10.90
C ARG A 26 2.15 19.22 11.08
N VAL A 27 2.71 18.15 10.53
CA VAL A 27 2.10 16.83 10.46
C VAL A 27 3.04 15.81 11.06
N LYS A 28 2.51 14.95 11.92
CA LYS A 28 3.26 13.82 12.46
C LYS A 28 3.54 12.80 11.35
N VAL A 29 4.80 12.73 10.92
CA VAL A 29 5.28 11.72 9.98
C VAL A 29 5.97 10.61 10.76
N VAL A 30 5.53 9.37 10.54
CA VAL A 30 6.06 8.18 11.25
C VAL A 30 6.31 7.05 10.26
N ASN A 31 7.39 6.30 10.49
CA ASN A 31 7.66 5.06 9.79
C ASN A 31 6.65 3.98 10.17
N HIS A 32 6.34 3.08 9.23
CA HIS A 32 5.69 1.82 9.54
C HIS A 32 6.72 0.86 10.17
N GLU A 33 6.63 0.64 11.48
CA GLU A 33 7.56 -0.19 12.26
C GLU A 33 7.21 -1.69 12.16
N TRP A 34 7.30 -2.27 10.97
CA TRP A 34 6.87 -3.65 10.69
C TRP A 34 7.62 -4.73 11.49
N MET A 35 8.82 -4.45 12.00
CA MET A 35 9.58 -5.38 12.83
C MET A 35 9.11 -5.38 14.30
N ASP A 36 8.42 -4.34 14.75
CA ASP A 36 7.92 -4.23 16.11
C ASP A 36 6.50 -4.82 16.20
N LYS A 37 6.41 -6.05 16.73
CA LYS A 37 5.15 -6.77 16.89
C LYS A 37 4.15 -6.04 17.78
N ASP A 38 4.61 -5.21 18.73
CA ASP A 38 3.73 -4.45 19.61
C ASP A 38 3.03 -3.29 18.88
N LYS A 39 3.53 -2.90 17.70
CA LYS A 39 2.92 -1.89 16.81
C LYS A 39 1.93 -2.51 15.82
N LEU A 40 1.83 -3.84 15.78
CA LEU A 40 0.99 -4.58 14.85
C LEU A 40 -0.20 -5.19 15.57
N VAL A 41 -1.32 -5.31 14.86
CA VAL A 41 -2.54 -5.96 15.35
C VAL A 41 -3.04 -6.94 14.31
N TYR A 42 -3.44 -8.12 14.78
CA TYR A 42 -4.16 -9.11 13.98
C TYR A 42 -5.61 -8.67 13.81
N VAL A 43 -6.07 -8.59 12.57
CA VAL A 43 -7.43 -8.08 12.26
C VAL A 43 -8.30 -9.09 11.53
N GLY A 44 -7.75 -10.28 11.23
CA GLY A 44 -8.49 -11.37 10.62
C GLY A 44 -7.65 -12.14 9.60
N THR A 45 -8.33 -12.98 8.82
CA THR A 45 -7.72 -13.77 7.76
C THR A 45 -8.58 -13.62 6.50
N THR A 46 -7.94 -13.43 5.35
CA THR A 46 -8.63 -13.35 4.05
C THR A 46 -9.22 -14.72 3.66
N LYS A 47 -10.11 -14.74 2.68
CA LYS A 47 -10.67 -15.98 2.10
C LYS A 47 -9.59 -16.91 1.54
N SER A 48 -8.51 -16.35 1.02
CA SER A 48 -7.36 -17.09 0.51
C SER A 48 -6.43 -17.63 1.62
N GLY A 49 -6.71 -17.32 2.89
CA GLY A 49 -5.96 -17.79 4.05
C GLY A 49 -4.80 -16.89 4.47
N THR A 50 -4.68 -15.67 3.94
CA THR A 50 -3.63 -14.72 4.36
C THR A 50 -3.97 -14.17 5.74
N PRO A 51 -3.14 -14.41 6.78
CA PRO A 51 -3.33 -13.77 8.06
C PRO A 51 -3.01 -12.27 7.94
N VAL A 52 -3.91 -11.42 8.42
CA VAL A 52 -3.78 -9.96 8.29
C VAL A 52 -3.30 -9.36 9.60
N TYR A 53 -2.04 -8.93 9.59
CA TYR A 53 -1.45 -8.11 10.63
C TYR A 53 -1.09 -6.75 10.04
N VAL A 54 -1.59 -5.69 10.66
CA VAL A 54 -1.44 -4.32 10.16
C VAL A 54 -0.99 -3.39 11.30
N ASN A 55 -0.45 -2.24 10.94
CA ASN A 55 -0.13 -1.22 11.93
C ASN A 55 -1.36 -0.76 12.72
N LYS A 56 -1.26 -0.80 14.06
CA LYS A 56 -2.33 -0.37 14.99
C LYS A 56 -2.85 1.03 14.70
N LEU A 57 -1.95 1.98 14.40
CA LEU A 57 -2.36 3.36 14.14
C LEU A 57 -3.20 3.51 12.88
N VAL A 58 -3.07 2.60 11.91
CA VAL A 58 -3.88 2.64 10.69
C VAL A 58 -5.24 1.99 10.97
N TYR A 59 -5.24 0.84 11.64
CA TYR A 59 -6.47 0.12 11.97
C TYR A 59 -7.38 0.87 12.96
N GLU A 60 -6.79 1.59 13.92
CA GLU A 60 -7.51 2.37 14.92
C GLU A 60 -7.92 3.78 14.43
N ALA A 61 -7.54 4.16 13.21
CA ALA A 61 -7.86 5.48 12.68
C ALA A 61 -9.36 5.60 12.33
N ASP A 62 -9.96 6.76 12.62
CA ASP A 62 -11.35 7.04 12.24
C ASP A 62 -11.54 7.15 10.71
N PHE A 63 -10.46 7.47 9.98
CA PHE A 63 -10.46 7.61 8.53
C PHE A 63 -9.05 7.43 7.95
N VAL A 64 -8.91 6.60 6.92
CA VAL A 64 -7.62 6.26 6.28
C VAL A 64 -7.59 6.74 4.83
N ILE A 65 -6.62 7.60 4.53
CA ILE A 65 -6.35 8.08 3.17
C ILE A 65 -5.03 7.51 2.66
N GLY A 66 -5.08 6.79 1.55
CA GLY A 66 -3.92 6.28 0.85
C GLY A 66 -3.43 7.22 -0.24
N VAL A 67 -2.21 7.75 -0.10
CA VAL A 67 -1.57 8.59 -1.12
C VAL A 67 -0.44 7.81 -1.79
N GLY A 68 -0.44 7.75 -3.12
CA GLY A 68 0.57 6.98 -3.85
C GLY A 68 0.56 7.22 -5.35
N SER A 69 1.19 6.32 -6.09
CA SER A 69 1.30 6.40 -7.55
C SER A 69 0.96 5.07 -8.22
N ILE A 70 0.33 5.15 -9.40
CA ILE A 70 0.03 3.99 -10.23
C ILE A 70 1.16 3.88 -11.25
N ILE A 71 1.95 2.81 -11.11
CA ILE A 71 3.08 2.46 -11.98
C ILE A 71 3.08 0.95 -12.21
N PRO A 72 3.48 0.43 -13.38
CA PRO A 72 3.53 -1.02 -13.61
C PRO A 72 4.36 -1.74 -12.53
N HIS A 73 3.87 -2.89 -12.07
CA HIS A 73 4.51 -3.68 -11.02
C HIS A 73 4.38 -5.18 -11.32
N LEU A 74 5.51 -5.88 -11.35
CA LEU A 74 5.61 -7.26 -11.83
C LEU A 74 4.55 -8.21 -11.24
N PHE A 75 4.37 -8.18 -9.92
CA PHE A 75 3.47 -9.12 -9.23
C PHE A 75 2.07 -8.59 -8.96
N ALA A 76 1.90 -7.26 -8.91
CA ALA A 76 0.65 -6.64 -8.46
C ALA A 76 -0.15 -6.05 -9.62
N GLY A 77 0.33 -6.27 -10.87
CA GLY A 77 -0.11 -5.56 -12.06
C GLY A 77 0.42 -4.14 -12.08
N TYR A 78 0.02 -3.36 -11.09
CA TYR A 78 0.43 -1.99 -10.86
C TYR A 78 0.68 -1.71 -9.37
N GLY A 79 1.35 -0.60 -9.07
CA GLY A 79 1.37 0.06 -7.76
C GLY A 79 0.02 0.69 -7.41
N GLY A 80 -0.01 1.57 -6.41
CA GLY A 80 -1.24 2.30 -6.05
C GLY A 80 -2.40 1.44 -5.56
N GLY A 81 -3.56 2.07 -5.40
CA GLY A 81 -4.77 1.48 -4.83
C GLY A 81 -4.52 0.88 -3.45
N ALA A 82 -5.04 -0.33 -3.23
CA ALA A 82 -4.87 -1.09 -1.99
C ALA A 82 -3.42 -1.41 -1.61
N LYS A 83 -2.44 -1.21 -2.52
CA LYS A 83 -1.02 -1.51 -2.25
C LYS A 83 -0.42 -0.63 -1.13
N ILE A 84 -1.04 0.52 -0.87
CA ILE A 84 -0.70 1.41 0.24
C ILE A 84 -0.97 0.78 1.61
N ILE A 85 -1.93 -0.17 1.67
CA ILE A 85 -2.18 -0.99 2.85
C ILE A 85 -1.35 -2.26 2.79
N GLN A 86 -1.53 -3.08 1.74
CA GLN A 86 -0.83 -4.35 1.59
C GLN A 86 0.10 -4.31 0.37
N PRO A 87 1.43 -4.30 0.55
CA PRO A 87 2.15 -4.53 1.79
C PRO A 87 2.41 -3.28 2.64
N GLY A 88 2.03 -2.08 2.16
CA GLY A 88 2.52 -0.79 2.67
C GLY A 88 2.57 -0.59 4.20
N VAL A 89 1.58 -1.06 4.95
CA VAL A 89 1.51 -0.95 6.42
C VAL A 89 1.21 -2.28 7.11
N CYS A 90 1.50 -3.39 6.43
CA CYS A 90 1.27 -4.73 6.93
C CYS A 90 2.57 -5.40 7.39
N SER A 91 2.43 -6.42 8.23
CA SER A 91 3.57 -7.19 8.73
C SER A 91 4.33 -7.93 7.64
N GLU A 92 5.53 -8.40 7.98
CA GLU A 92 6.28 -9.32 7.13
C GLU A 92 5.51 -10.61 6.84
N GLU A 93 4.77 -11.15 7.81
CA GLU A 93 3.99 -12.38 7.65
C GLU A 93 2.90 -12.20 6.59
N THR A 94 2.04 -11.18 6.73
CA THR A 94 1.01 -10.86 5.74
C THR A 94 1.63 -10.59 4.36
N THR A 95 2.76 -9.87 4.34
CA THR A 95 3.53 -9.59 3.12
C THR A 95 4.05 -10.85 2.44
N ALA A 96 4.64 -11.78 3.19
CA ALA A 96 5.17 -13.03 2.67
C ALA A 96 4.07 -13.89 2.03
N TYR A 97 2.88 -13.97 2.64
CA TYR A 97 1.74 -14.70 2.07
C TYR A 97 1.30 -14.15 0.71
N THR A 98 1.17 -12.82 0.58
CA THR A 98 0.81 -12.22 -0.72
C THR A 98 1.90 -12.41 -1.79
N HIS A 99 3.18 -12.47 -1.40
CA HIS A 99 4.28 -12.79 -2.32
C HIS A 99 4.27 -14.26 -2.72
N LEU A 100 3.91 -15.17 -1.81
CA LEU A 100 3.75 -16.58 -2.12
C LEU A 100 2.62 -16.78 -3.15
N LEU A 101 1.50 -16.07 -3.01
CA LEU A 101 0.43 -16.08 -4.00
C LEU A 101 0.93 -15.67 -5.39
N ALA A 102 1.75 -14.62 -5.47
CA ALA A 102 2.37 -14.19 -6.72
C ALA A 102 3.34 -15.23 -7.30
N ALA A 103 4.09 -15.93 -6.44
CA ALA A 103 5.09 -16.92 -6.85
C ALA A 103 4.48 -18.21 -7.42
N LEU A 104 3.19 -18.45 -7.17
CA LEU A 104 2.44 -19.59 -7.72
C LEU A 104 1.90 -19.32 -9.13
N GLU A 105 2.02 -18.09 -9.62
CA GLU A 105 1.52 -17.65 -10.91
C GLU A 105 2.64 -17.40 -11.92
N ASP A 106 2.29 -17.36 -13.20
CA ASP A 106 3.20 -16.88 -14.24
C ASP A 106 3.31 -15.34 -14.15
N PRO A 107 4.49 -14.76 -13.87
CA PRO A 107 4.65 -13.31 -13.72
C PRO A 107 4.22 -12.52 -14.96
N LEU A 108 4.32 -13.12 -16.16
CA LEU A 108 3.88 -12.47 -17.39
C LEU A 108 2.36 -12.34 -17.50
N LYS A 109 1.61 -13.16 -16.76
CA LYS A 109 0.14 -13.04 -16.66
C LYS A 109 -0.28 -12.01 -15.60
N LEU A 110 0.58 -11.70 -14.64
CA LEU A 110 0.31 -10.72 -13.58
C LEU A 110 0.64 -9.30 -14.02
N LEU A 111 1.73 -9.13 -14.77
CA LEU A 111 2.24 -7.81 -15.16
C LEU A 111 1.19 -7.01 -15.94
N GLY A 112 0.89 -5.81 -15.45
CA GLY A 112 -0.06 -4.91 -16.11
C GLY A 112 -1.53 -5.35 -16.05
N ASP A 113 -1.87 -6.42 -15.34
CA ASP A 113 -3.26 -6.83 -15.10
C ASP A 113 -3.78 -6.21 -13.79
N PRO A 114 -4.73 -5.25 -13.85
CA PRO A 114 -5.31 -4.62 -12.66
C PRO A 114 -6.32 -5.53 -11.93
N GLU A 115 -6.62 -6.72 -12.44
CA GLU A 115 -7.58 -7.68 -11.87
C GLU A 115 -6.93 -8.99 -11.43
N ASN A 116 -5.61 -9.04 -11.37
CA ASN A 116 -4.91 -10.28 -11.03
C ASN A 116 -5.16 -10.73 -9.59
N VAL A 117 -4.79 -11.99 -9.31
CA VAL A 117 -5.04 -12.64 -8.01
C VAL A 117 -4.40 -11.90 -6.84
N VAL A 118 -3.20 -11.35 -7.03
CA VAL A 118 -2.47 -10.61 -6.01
C VAL A 118 -3.15 -9.28 -5.70
N ARG A 119 -3.65 -8.58 -6.74
CA ARG A 119 -4.41 -7.34 -6.56
C ARG A 119 -5.69 -7.59 -5.76
N LYS A 120 -6.45 -8.62 -6.11
CA LYS A 120 -7.67 -8.99 -5.37
C LYS A 120 -7.39 -9.31 -3.91
N GLU A 121 -6.28 -10.00 -3.64
CA GLU A 121 -5.83 -10.28 -2.28
C GLU A 121 -5.49 -8.99 -1.51
N MET A 122 -4.75 -8.06 -2.13
CA MET A 122 -4.43 -6.76 -1.53
C MET A 122 -5.69 -5.95 -1.23
N GLU A 123 -6.68 -5.96 -2.13
CA GLU A 123 -7.95 -5.28 -1.94
C GLU A 123 -8.77 -5.90 -0.79
N GLU A 124 -8.78 -7.22 -0.64
CA GLU A 124 -9.44 -7.88 0.49
C GLU A 124 -8.76 -7.53 1.82
N VAL A 125 -7.42 -7.51 1.87
CA VAL A 125 -6.69 -7.03 3.04
C VAL A 125 -7.06 -5.58 3.37
N ALA A 126 -7.13 -4.70 2.37
CA ALA A 126 -7.50 -3.31 2.57
C ALA A 126 -8.96 -3.11 3.03
N ASP A 127 -9.89 -3.97 2.62
CA ASP A 127 -11.27 -3.95 3.13
C ASP A 127 -11.31 -4.25 4.63
N VAL A 128 -10.54 -5.25 5.09
CA VAL A 128 -10.48 -5.63 6.52
C VAL A 128 -9.80 -4.54 7.36
N VAL A 129 -8.79 -3.88 6.80
CA VAL A 129 -8.04 -2.82 7.50
C VAL A 129 -8.83 -1.50 7.56
N GLY A 130 -9.68 -1.22 6.57
CA GLY A 130 -10.45 0.03 6.47
C GLY A 130 -9.73 1.13 5.71
N LEU A 131 -9.46 0.94 4.42
CA LEU A 131 -9.01 2.02 3.53
C LEU A 131 -10.20 2.78 2.95
N ASP A 132 -10.44 4.00 3.41
CA ASP A 132 -11.63 4.78 3.03
C ASP A 132 -11.50 5.52 1.70
N PHE A 133 -10.30 6.04 1.39
CA PHE A 133 -10.10 6.91 0.24
C PHE A 133 -8.67 6.81 -0.29
N ILE A 134 -8.51 6.92 -1.61
CA ILE A 134 -7.19 7.05 -2.22
C ILE A 134 -7.03 8.35 -2.99
N VAL A 135 -5.79 8.83 -3.06
CA VAL A 135 -5.33 9.83 -4.03
C VAL A 135 -4.11 9.25 -4.73
N ASN A 136 -4.22 8.96 -6.01
CA ASN A 136 -3.15 8.36 -6.78
C ASN A 136 -2.78 9.21 -7.99
N VAL A 137 -1.48 9.31 -8.23
CA VAL A 137 -0.91 10.04 -9.38
C VAL A 137 -0.34 9.07 -10.41
N VAL A 138 -0.44 9.45 -11.69
CA VAL A 138 0.20 8.76 -12.81
C VAL A 138 1.26 9.69 -13.39
N PHE A 139 2.45 9.15 -13.59
CA PHE A 139 3.57 9.88 -14.18
C PHE A 139 3.81 9.45 -15.63
N ASN A 140 4.29 10.38 -16.47
CA ASN A 140 4.87 10.03 -17.76
C ASN A 140 6.35 9.62 -17.62
N GLY A 141 6.99 9.22 -18.73
CA GLY A 141 8.40 8.83 -18.75
C GLY A 141 9.41 9.93 -18.39
N ARG A 142 8.96 11.19 -18.23
CA ARG A 142 9.77 12.31 -17.72
C ARG A 142 9.58 12.58 -16.22
N GLY A 143 8.72 11.80 -15.55
CA GLY A 143 8.38 12.00 -14.14
C GLY A 143 7.37 13.14 -13.91
N GLU A 144 6.72 13.65 -14.96
CA GLU A 144 5.69 14.68 -14.83
C GLU A 144 4.33 14.02 -14.52
N VAL A 145 3.55 14.63 -13.62
CA VAL A 145 2.19 14.18 -13.34
C VAL A 145 1.31 14.43 -14.56
N VAL A 146 0.70 13.36 -15.09
CA VAL A 146 -0.22 13.43 -16.24
C VAL A 146 -1.67 13.11 -15.87
N LYS A 147 -1.89 12.47 -14.71
CA LYS A 147 -3.22 12.18 -14.20
C LYS A 147 -3.22 12.11 -12.69
N VAL A 148 -4.31 12.55 -12.08
CA VAL A 148 -4.63 12.32 -10.67
C VAL A 148 -6.01 11.69 -10.61
N VAL A 149 -6.13 10.61 -9.86
CA VAL A 149 -7.40 9.93 -9.58
C VAL A 149 -7.60 9.88 -8.08
N ALA A 150 -8.84 10.06 -7.63
CA ALA A 150 -9.17 10.10 -6.21
C ALA A 150 -10.57 9.55 -5.97
N GLY A 151 -10.74 8.78 -4.88
CA GLY A 151 -12.02 8.15 -4.59
C GLY A 151 -11.89 6.81 -3.88
N ASP A 152 -12.91 5.97 -4.08
CA ASP A 152 -12.91 4.57 -3.68
C ASP A 152 -11.67 3.84 -4.23
N MET A 153 -11.06 2.99 -3.40
CA MET A 153 -9.78 2.36 -3.71
C MET A 153 -9.79 1.50 -4.98
N ARG A 154 -10.97 0.98 -5.38
CA ARG A 154 -11.12 0.12 -6.55
C ARG A 154 -11.42 0.94 -7.80
N LYS A 155 -12.43 1.80 -7.74
CA LYS A 155 -12.90 2.62 -8.85
C LYS A 155 -11.85 3.62 -9.29
N ALA A 156 -11.29 4.39 -8.35
CA ALA A 156 -10.29 5.40 -8.68
C ALA A 156 -8.99 4.77 -9.20
N PHE A 157 -8.57 3.63 -8.64
CA PHE A 157 -7.41 2.89 -9.13
C PHE A 157 -7.59 2.45 -10.60
N ARG A 158 -8.72 1.81 -10.92
CA ARG A 158 -9.03 1.35 -12.28
C ARG A 158 -9.22 2.49 -13.28
N GLU A 159 -9.69 3.65 -12.82
CA GLU A 159 -9.72 4.86 -13.66
C GLU A 159 -8.30 5.33 -14.00
N GLY A 160 -7.34 5.17 -13.08
CA GLY A 160 -5.96 5.61 -13.25
C GLY A 160 -5.22 4.90 -14.39
N GLY A 161 -5.53 3.62 -14.62
CA GLY A 161 -4.89 2.77 -15.63
C GLY A 161 -4.44 1.44 -15.05
#